data_AF-A0A9Q4XQ18-F1
#
_entry.id   AF-A0A9Q4XQ18-F1
#
_cell.length_a   1.000
_cell.length_b   1.000
_cell.length_c   1.000
_cell.angle_alpha   90.00
_cell.angle_beta   90.00
_cell.angle_gamma   90.00
#
_symmetry.space_group_name_H-M   'P 1'
#
loop_
_entity.id
_entity.type
_entity.pdbx_description
1 polymer ?
#
loop_
_entity_poly.entity_id
_entity_poly.type
_entity_poly.pdbx_seq_one_letter_code
_entity_poly.pdbx_strand_id
1 'polypeptide(L)'
;MSRVGDNVCFTVTDAQDYQPADIGINPRGTPSKHKDFNFSPDLTVTDGQLCIPPSFYRFPDKGQFIVEYLLTSETHKEAPRNVVVILEINQGRFYNVRPTEREITLPYCRYVTDTSPGACQL
;
A
#
# COMPACT_ATOMS: atom_id res chain seq x y z
N MET A 1 0.64 6.24 -11.09
CA MET A 1 1.98 5.73 -10.76
C MET A 1 2.98 6.32 -11.73
N SER A 2 4.12 6.78 -11.21
CA SER A 2 5.27 7.23 -11.99
C SER A 2 6.55 6.68 -11.38
N ARG A 3 7.65 6.74 -12.14
CA ARG A 3 9.00 6.52 -11.64
C ARG A 3 9.71 7.86 -11.56
N VAL A 4 10.18 8.25 -10.38
CA VAL A 4 10.91 9.49 -10.14
C VAL A 4 12.30 9.12 -9.63
N GLY A 5 13.29 9.15 -10.52
CA GLY A 5 14.59 8.52 -10.25
C GLY A 5 14.43 7.01 -10.05
N ASP A 6 14.83 6.51 -8.88
CA ASP A 6 14.65 5.10 -8.49
C ASP A 6 13.42 4.84 -7.61
N ASN A 7 12.65 5.89 -7.30
CA ASN A 7 11.45 5.75 -6.49
C ASN A 7 10.25 5.35 -7.36
N VAL A 8 9.38 4.51 -6.79
CA VAL A 8 8.06 4.21 -7.35
C VAL A 8 7.03 5.06 -6.61
N CYS A 9 6.36 5.97 -7.33
CA CYS A 9 5.49 6.98 -6.73
C CYS A 9 4.02 6.78 -7.12
N PHE A 10 3.14 6.92 -6.14
CA PHE A 10 1.69 6.86 -6.29
C PHE A 10 1.09 8.23 -6.03
N THR A 11 0.22 8.68 -6.93
CA THR A 11 -0.53 9.91 -6.73
C THR A 11 -1.53 9.70 -5.60
N VAL A 12 -1.53 10.64 -4.65
CA VAL A 12 -2.53 10.75 -3.60
C VAL A 12 -3.43 11.92 -3.96
N THR A 13 -4.61 11.61 -4.51
CA THR A 13 -5.62 12.63 -4.84
C THR A 13 -6.08 13.33 -3.57
N ASP A 14 -6.20 14.67 -3.62
CA ASP A 14 -6.60 15.51 -2.50
C ASP A 14 -5.83 15.17 -1.21
N ALA A 15 -4.50 15.15 -1.33
CA ALA A 15 -3.59 14.67 -0.27
C ALA A 15 -3.75 15.42 1.05
N GLN A 16 -3.90 16.75 1.03
CA GLN A 16 -4.04 17.56 2.25
C GLN A 16 -2.97 17.18 3.31
N ASP A 17 -3.38 16.77 4.50
CA ASP A 17 -2.52 16.29 5.60
C ASP A 17 -2.51 14.76 5.75
N TYR A 18 -2.99 14.01 4.76
CA TYR A 18 -3.02 12.56 4.84
C TYR A 18 -1.61 11.97 4.79
N GLN A 19 -1.29 11.11 5.75
CA GLN A 19 0.00 10.41 5.88
C GLN A 19 -0.19 8.90 5.99
N PRO A 20 0.79 8.09 5.56
CA PRO A 20 0.69 6.64 5.63
C PRO A 20 0.75 6.16 7.08
N ALA A 21 -0.30 5.48 7.53
CA ALA A 21 -0.33 4.80 8.83
C ALA A 21 0.17 3.36 8.71
N ASP A 22 -0.10 2.70 7.58
CA ASP A 22 0.45 1.39 7.26
C ASP A 22 0.71 1.23 5.77
N ILE A 23 1.54 0.24 5.44
CA ILE A 23 1.75 -0.21 4.06
C ILE A 23 2.12 -1.70 4.02
N GLY A 24 1.51 -2.44 3.11
CA GLY A 24 1.87 -3.80 2.72
C GLY A 24 2.31 -3.83 1.27
N ILE A 25 3.41 -4.54 0.98
CA ILE A 25 3.92 -4.75 -0.37
C ILE A 25 4.16 -6.25 -0.54
N ASN A 26 3.23 -6.92 -1.21
CA ASN A 26 3.18 -8.37 -1.25
C ASN A 26 3.09 -8.86 -2.71
N PRO A 27 3.70 -10.00 -3.06
CA PRO A 27 3.39 -10.65 -4.34
C PRO A 27 1.89 -10.85 -4.51
N ARG A 28 1.39 -10.66 -5.73
CA ARG A 28 -0.04 -10.86 -6.01
C ARG A 28 -0.41 -12.33 -5.78
N GLY A 29 -1.51 -12.56 -5.09
CA GLY A 29 -1.95 -13.91 -4.71
C GLY A 29 -1.38 -14.42 -3.39
N THR A 30 -0.55 -13.62 -2.68
CA THR A 30 -0.16 -13.93 -1.30
C THR A 30 -1.41 -14.10 -0.44
N PRO A 31 -1.60 -15.26 0.21
CA PRO A 31 -2.75 -15.48 1.11
C PRO A 31 -2.76 -14.45 2.24
N SER A 32 -3.96 -14.04 2.66
CA SER A 32 -4.19 -12.97 3.64
C SER A 32 -3.36 -13.11 4.92
N LYS A 33 -3.29 -14.32 5.46
CA LYS A 33 -2.54 -14.66 6.67
C LYS A 33 -1.01 -14.61 6.53
N HIS A 34 -0.50 -14.48 5.31
CA HIS A 34 0.92 -14.42 4.99
C HIS A 34 1.34 -13.07 4.42
N LYS A 35 0.42 -12.12 4.33
CA LYS A 35 0.77 -10.76 3.93
C LYS A 35 1.59 -10.10 5.03
N ASP A 36 2.64 -9.40 4.62
CA ASP A 36 3.47 -8.60 5.51
C ASP A 36 3.07 -7.12 5.42
N PHE A 37 3.08 -6.46 6.57
CA PHE A 37 2.67 -5.07 6.75
C PHE A 37 3.63 -4.35 7.66
N ASN A 38 4.05 -3.16 7.22
CA ASN A 38 4.69 -2.20 8.09
C ASN A 38 3.63 -1.23 8.64
N PHE A 39 3.38 -1.29 9.94
CA PHE A 39 2.39 -0.47 10.67
C PHE A 39 2.95 0.86 11.21
N SER A 40 4.20 1.18 10.88
CA SER A 40 4.81 2.48 11.17
C SER A 40 5.85 2.78 10.09
N PRO A 41 5.43 2.96 8.82
CA PRO A 41 6.35 3.15 7.73
C PRO A 41 7.04 4.51 7.83
N ASP A 42 8.37 4.52 7.68
CA ASP A 42 9.15 5.74 7.49
C ASP A 42 8.99 6.25 6.05
N LEU A 43 7.75 6.62 5.71
CA LEU A 43 7.31 7.17 4.43
C LEU A 43 6.44 8.38 4.68
N THR A 44 6.40 9.30 3.73
CA THR A 44 5.61 10.53 3.84
C THR A 44 4.95 10.82 2.50
N VAL A 45 3.71 11.33 2.55
CA VAL A 45 3.09 11.95 1.39
C VAL A 45 3.62 13.38 1.27
N THR A 46 4.32 13.65 0.17
CA THR A 46 4.88 14.98 -0.15
C THR A 46 4.48 15.34 -1.58
N ASP A 47 4.07 16.58 -1.81
CA ASP A 47 3.64 17.07 -3.12
C ASP A 47 2.55 16.21 -3.80
N GLY A 48 1.64 15.68 -2.98
CA GLY A 48 0.56 14.81 -3.44
C GLY A 48 1.01 13.42 -3.91
N GLN A 49 2.20 12.98 -3.50
CA GLN A 49 2.75 11.68 -3.87
C GLN A 49 3.23 10.88 -2.67
N LEU A 50 2.93 9.59 -2.65
CA LEU A 50 3.60 8.61 -1.80
C LEU A 50 4.68 7.92 -2.65
N CYS A 51 5.95 8.16 -2.35
CA CYS A 51 7.07 7.56 -3.06
C CYS A 51 7.74 6.47 -2.23
N ILE A 52 7.91 5.29 -2.80
CA ILE A 52 8.61 4.17 -2.18
C ILE A 52 10.05 4.15 -2.70
N PRO A 53 11.05 4.47 -1.86
CA PRO A 53 12.44 4.38 -2.24
C PRO A 53 12.95 2.92 -2.16
N PRO A 54 14.01 2.56 -2.91
CA PRO A 54 14.61 1.23 -2.82
C PRO A 54 15.15 0.86 -1.43
N SER A 55 15.45 1.84 -0.57
CA SER A 55 15.82 1.64 0.83
C SER A 55 14.66 1.14 1.69
N PHE A 56 13.42 1.48 1.31
CA PHE A 56 12.21 0.98 1.94
C PHE A 56 11.80 -0.37 1.35
N TYR A 57 11.71 -0.46 0.02
CA TYR A 57 11.40 -1.71 -0.68
C TYR A 57 12.02 -1.74 -2.07
N ARG A 58 12.83 -2.76 -2.34
CA ARG A 58 13.42 -2.98 -3.66
C ARG A 58 12.56 -3.93 -4.48
N PHE A 59 11.76 -3.37 -5.39
CA PHE A 59 10.98 -4.16 -6.33
C PHE A 59 11.88 -5.02 -7.23
N PRO A 60 11.54 -6.29 -7.47
CA PRO A 60 12.26 -7.13 -8.43
C PRO A 60 11.94 -6.72 -9.87
N ASP A 61 12.78 -7.13 -10.81
CA ASP A 61 12.62 -6.76 -12.24
C ASP A 61 11.43 -7.45 -12.94
N LYS A 62 10.74 -8.36 -12.25
CA LYS A 62 9.56 -9.06 -12.77
C LYS A 62 8.60 -9.47 -11.66
N GLY A 63 7.33 -9.63 -12.03
CA GLY A 63 6.28 -10.19 -11.18
C GLY A 63 5.12 -9.22 -10.96
N GLN A 64 4.07 -9.70 -10.30
CA GLN A 64 2.94 -8.85 -9.89
C GLN A 64 2.93 -8.67 -8.38
N PHE A 65 2.64 -7.45 -7.93
CA PHE A 65 2.62 -7.06 -6.53
C PHE A 65 1.35 -6.28 -6.21
N ILE A 66 0.81 -6.50 -5.02
CA ILE A 66 -0.22 -5.66 -4.42
C ILE A 66 0.49 -4.72 -3.43
N VAL A 67 0.35 -3.42 -3.66
CA VAL A 67 0.74 -2.36 -2.74
C VAL A 67 -0.55 -1.85 -2.11
N GLU A 68 -0.71 -2.06 -0.82
CA GLU A 68 -1.89 -1.65 -0.07
C GLU A 68 -1.47 -0.77 1.11
N TYR A 69 -2.01 0.44 1.23
CA TYR A 69 -1.70 1.32 2.36
C TYR A 69 -2.95 1.98 2.94
N LEU A 70 -2.85 2.37 4.20
CA LEU A 70 -3.83 3.19 4.91
C LEU A 70 -3.29 4.60 5.04
N LEU A 71 -4.08 5.59 4.63
CA LEU A 71 -3.79 6.99 4.90
C LEU A 71 -4.69 7.51 6.02
N THR A 72 -4.11 8.17 7.01
CA THR A 72 -4.81 8.85 8.10
C THR A 72 -4.50 10.34 8.07
N SER A 73 -5.38 11.15 8.63
CA SER A 73 -5.29 12.60 8.65
C SER A 73 -5.54 13.10 10.07
N GLU A 74 -4.77 14.09 10.52
CA GLU A 74 -4.98 14.70 11.83
C GLU A 74 -6.23 15.57 11.83
N THR A 75 -6.55 16.20 10.71
CA THR A 75 -7.73 17.04 10.50
C THR A 75 -9.00 16.22 10.19
N HIS A 76 -8.87 15.05 9.57
CA HIS A 76 -9.97 14.18 9.13
C HIS A 76 -9.90 12.78 9.77
N LYS A 77 -9.82 12.72 11.10
CA LYS A 77 -9.58 11.48 11.88
C LYS A 77 -10.56 10.34 11.57
N GLU A 78 -11.82 10.67 11.29
CA GLU A 78 -12.89 9.70 11.02
C GLU A 78 -12.97 9.27 9.55
N ALA A 79 -12.08 9.76 8.68
CA ALA A 79 -12.10 9.49 7.25
C ALA A 79 -10.76 8.91 6.73
N PRO A 80 -10.29 7.75 7.25
CA PRO A 80 -9.11 7.10 6.73
C PRO A 80 -9.34 6.59 5.30
N ARG A 81 -8.27 6.56 4.49
CA ARG A 81 -8.34 6.16 3.08
C ARG A 81 -7.56 4.86 2.87
N ASN A 82 -8.26 3.80 2.51
CA ASN A 82 -7.64 2.55 2.07
C ASN A 82 -7.30 2.67 0.58
N VAL A 83 -6.04 2.42 0.22
CA VAL A 83 -5.60 2.39 -1.17
C VAL A 83 -5.03 1.03 -1.50
N VAL A 84 -5.41 0.50 -2.66
CA VAL A 84 -4.91 -0.76 -3.21
C VAL A 84 -4.46 -0.50 -4.64
N VAL A 85 -3.20 -0.82 -4.94
CA VAL A 85 -2.60 -0.71 -6.26
C VAL A 85 -2.00 -2.05 -6.64
N ILE A 86 -2.27 -2.52 -7.86
CA ILE A 86 -1.59 -3.69 -8.42
C ILE A 86 -0.56 -3.22 -9.42
N LEU A 87 0.68 -3.63 -9.15
CA LEU A 87 1.83 -3.42 -9.99
C LEU A 87 2.16 -4.69 -10.74
N GLU A 88 2.32 -4.60 -12.05
CA GLU A 88 3.07 -5.59 -12.81
C GLU A 88 4.41 -5.02 -13.18
N ILE A 89 5.45 -5.82 -12.98
CA ILE A 89 6.81 -5.50 -13.38
C ILE A 89 7.22 -6.52 -14.44
N ASN A 90 7.73 -6.01 -15.55
CA ASN A 90 8.30 -6.84 -16.60
C ASN A 90 9.55 -6.14 -17.17
N GLN A 91 10.70 -6.80 -17.06
CA GLN A 91 12.00 -6.26 -17.47
C GLN A 91 12.28 -4.88 -16.85
N GLY A 92 11.97 -4.73 -15.56
CA GLY A 92 12.16 -3.49 -14.79
C GLY A 92 11.19 -2.36 -15.14
N ARG A 93 10.22 -2.59 -16.03
CA ARG A 93 9.16 -1.63 -16.37
C ARG A 93 7.91 -1.92 -15.55
N PHE A 94 7.29 -0.87 -15.04
CA PHE A 94 6.13 -0.95 -14.17
C PHE A 94 4.85 -0.63 -14.94
N TYR A 95 3.82 -1.44 -14.71
CA TYR A 95 2.50 -1.31 -15.33
C TYR A 95 1.43 -1.37 -14.25
N ASN A 96 0.41 -0.52 -14.36
CA ASN A 96 -0.75 -0.63 -13.48
C ASN A 96 -1.66 -1.75 -13.99
N VAL A 97 -2.04 -2.64 -13.09
CA VAL A 97 -3.04 -3.68 -13.34
C VAL A 97 -4.31 -3.33 -12.58
N ARG A 98 -5.47 -3.65 -13.17
CA ARG A 98 -6.75 -3.47 -12.48
C ARG A 98 -6.85 -4.46 -11.31
N PRO A 99 -7.12 -3.99 -10.09
CA PRO A 99 -7.49 -4.87 -9.00
C PRO A 99 -8.85 -5.53 -9.28
N THR A 100 -9.00 -6.75 -8.80
CA THR A 100 -10.30 -7.44 -8.71
C THR A 100 -11.10 -6.85 -7.57
N GLU A 101 -12.43 -7.01 -7.60
CA GLU A 101 -13.29 -6.58 -6.49
C GLU A 101 -12.80 -7.17 -5.16
N ARG A 102 -12.48 -8.47 -5.12
CA ARG A 102 -11.98 -9.13 -3.92
C ARG A 102 -10.71 -8.47 -3.34
N GLU A 103 -9.81 -7.99 -4.20
CA GLU A 103 -8.58 -7.30 -3.79
C GLU A 103 -8.88 -5.89 -3.23
N ILE A 104 -10.02 -5.28 -3.55
CA ILE A 104 -10.43 -3.94 -3.07
C ILE A 104 -11.35 -4.03 -1.85
N THR A 105 -12.31 -4.96 -1.83
CA THR A 105 -13.35 -5.07 -0.79
C THR A 105 -12.83 -5.72 0.49
N LEU A 106 -11.73 -6.46 0.41
CA LEU A 106 -11.07 -7.08 1.55
C LEU A 106 -9.66 -6.49 1.66
N PRO A 107 -9.46 -5.30 2.27
CA PRO A 107 -8.15 -4.93 2.77
C PRO A 107 -7.80 -5.92 3.88
N TYR A 108 -7.20 -7.03 3.46
CA TYR A 108 -6.95 -8.22 4.25
C TYR A 108 -6.22 -7.88 5.55
N CYS A 109 -6.80 -8.26 6.69
CA CYS A 109 -6.14 -8.36 7.99
C CYS A 109 -5.19 -7.20 8.37
N ARG A 110 -5.62 -5.94 8.23
CA ARG A 110 -4.94 -4.81 8.90
C ARG A 110 -5.27 -4.86 10.39
N TYR A 111 -4.53 -5.65 11.16
CA TYR A 111 -4.70 -5.75 12.60
C TYR A 111 -3.92 -4.66 13.33
N VAL A 112 -4.59 -3.65 13.86
CA VAL A 112 -4.25 -3.06 15.18
C VAL A 112 -5.53 -2.50 15.81
N THR A 113 -6.07 -3.16 16.83
CA THR A 113 -6.80 -2.47 17.90
C THR A 113 -6.50 -3.14 19.23
N ASP A 114 -6.11 -2.34 20.20
CA ASP A 114 -5.89 -2.71 21.60
C ASP A 114 -6.83 -3.82 22.09
N THR A 115 -6.24 -4.90 22.62
CA THR A 115 -6.84 -5.83 23.58
C THR A 115 -7.99 -6.76 23.17
N SER A 116 -8.07 -7.29 21.93
CA SER A 116 -8.80 -8.56 21.67
C SER A 116 -8.47 -9.19 20.31
N PRO A 117 -8.24 -10.53 20.22
CA PRO A 117 -8.04 -11.22 18.95
C PRO A 117 -9.36 -11.39 18.20
N GLY A 118 -9.66 -10.47 17.28
CA GLY A 118 -10.73 -10.64 16.29
C GLY A 118 -10.31 -11.67 15.25
N ALA A 119 -11.05 -12.78 15.15
CA ALA A 119 -10.72 -13.92 14.30
C ALA A 119 -10.50 -13.53 12.83
N CYS A 120 -9.39 -13.97 12.24
CA CYS A 120 -9.22 -14.06 10.79
C CYS A 120 -10.34 -14.94 10.25
N GLN A 121 -11.27 -14.41 9.46
CA GLN A 121 -12.08 -15.28 8.62
C GLN A 121 -11.28 -15.62 7.36
N LEU A 122 -10.90 -16.90 7.28
CA LEU A 122 -10.31 -17.58 6.13
C LEU A 122 -11.32 -17.66 4.97
#